data_AF-A0A2N2X6A6-F1
#
_entry.id   AF-A0A2N2X6A6-F1
#
_cell.length_a   1.000
_cell.length_b   1.000
_cell.length_c   1.000
_cell.angle_alpha   90.00
_cell.angle_beta   90.00
_cell.angle_gamma   90.00
#
_symmetry.space_group_name_H-M   'P 1'
#
loop_
_entity.id
_entity.type
_entity.pdbx_description
1 polymer ?
#
loop_
_entity_poly.entity_id
_entity_poly.type
_entity_poly.pdbx_seq_one_letter_code
_entity_poly.pdbx_strand_id
1 'polypeptide(L)'
;MSNEIQKYENFNSIATQAPEVLQRNIGYIERAVTAGESLLAKVQNSGMSKEMDSEINSHLVKLKAVKKDVEEKRKPITSILQAISKSFTEAEQLLDPKRPETTYFRLQKYRDDYARQLAEEAAKVEREKQLKINQDKERAELKANVIEHVNIKFAAYSTEVKTELRSIFNQITLKDWAETVKFINEFDAEITIEVYRTFVMPYSPLYISKEESDSIRKETMLPMRDGLNAKLKKELADLKLEISNEYQAKKNELEAIEKASASEKKRLEAEAKKREAEKAAEIARKQKEDEEAARAASQQQKTEANMANLFDNAESVDKPKRTGYFILLTHPMGWLPIMNLWFEQQGKNMSIDDAAKVTLDRMKRFCESHAHKTEEFIKSPYLKYEEEYKQKAVTA
;
A
#
# COMPACT_ATOMS: atom_id res chain seq x y z
N MET A 1 -6.72 21.93 -52.43
CA MET A 1 -7.32 23.27 -52.64
C MET A 1 -8.07 23.41 -53.97
N SER A 2 -7.45 23.28 -55.15
CA SER A 2 -8.16 23.49 -56.43
C SER A 2 -9.33 22.50 -56.69
N ASN A 3 -9.19 21.22 -56.32
CA ASN A 3 -10.26 20.20 -56.43
C ASN A 3 -11.39 20.31 -55.39
N GLU A 4 -11.19 21.01 -54.27
CA GLU A 4 -12.24 21.23 -53.26
C GLU A 4 -13.09 22.45 -53.58
N ILE A 5 -12.48 23.49 -54.16
CA ILE A 5 -13.17 24.71 -54.62
C ILE A 5 -14.13 24.39 -55.78
N GLN A 6 -13.73 23.56 -56.74
CA GLN A 6 -14.64 23.08 -57.82
C GLN A 6 -15.83 22.27 -57.30
N LYS A 7 -15.70 21.54 -56.19
CA LYS A 7 -16.82 20.85 -55.54
C LYS A 7 -17.77 21.82 -54.84
N TYR A 8 -17.24 22.90 -54.27
CA TYR A 8 -18.02 23.97 -53.62
C TYR A 8 -18.80 24.86 -54.61
N GLU A 9 -18.25 25.14 -55.79
CA GLU A 9 -18.97 25.90 -56.84
C GLU A 9 -20.13 25.09 -57.44
N ASN A 10 -19.94 23.80 -57.69
CA ASN A 10 -21.02 22.88 -58.07
C ASN A 10 -22.09 22.74 -56.97
N PHE A 11 -21.69 22.84 -55.68
CA PHE A 11 -22.60 22.81 -54.54
C PHE A 11 -23.58 23.99 -54.55
N ASN A 12 -23.09 25.24 -54.65
CA ASN A 12 -23.96 26.42 -54.61
C ASN A 12 -25.01 26.40 -55.75
N SER A 13 -24.60 25.99 -56.95
CA SER A 13 -25.51 25.93 -58.10
C SER A 13 -26.62 24.87 -57.92
N ILE A 14 -26.26 23.67 -57.44
CA ILE A 14 -27.23 22.58 -57.26
C ILE A 14 -28.11 22.79 -56.01
N ALA A 15 -27.55 23.31 -54.92
CA ALA A 15 -28.29 23.59 -53.70
C ALA A 15 -29.32 24.72 -53.90
N THR A 16 -28.98 25.76 -54.67
CA THR A 16 -29.90 26.87 -54.98
C THR A 16 -31.09 26.40 -55.83
N GLN A 17 -30.89 25.40 -56.70
CA GLN A 17 -31.95 24.83 -57.53
C GLN A 17 -32.80 23.79 -56.80
N ALA A 18 -32.37 23.30 -55.63
CA ALA A 18 -33.05 22.22 -54.93
C ALA A 18 -34.51 22.52 -54.55
N PRO A 19 -34.87 23.72 -54.03
CA PRO A 19 -36.27 24.07 -53.76
C PRO A 19 -37.13 24.08 -55.02
N GLU A 20 -36.60 24.61 -56.13
CA GLU A 20 -37.32 24.69 -57.39
C GLU A 20 -37.52 23.30 -58.02
N VAL A 21 -36.49 22.46 -58.02
CA VAL A 21 -36.58 21.07 -58.50
C VAL A 21 -37.59 20.27 -57.67
N LEU A 22 -37.58 20.44 -56.34
CA LEU A 22 -38.54 19.79 -55.46
C LEU A 22 -39.96 20.25 -55.77
N GLN A 23 -40.20 21.55 -55.90
CA GLN A 23 -41.52 22.11 -56.22
C GLN A 23 -42.02 21.64 -57.59
N ARG A 24 -41.15 21.61 -58.62
CA ARG A 24 -41.49 21.10 -59.95
C ARG A 24 -41.83 19.61 -59.91
N ASN A 25 -41.06 18.81 -59.18
CA ASN A 25 -41.32 17.38 -59.01
C ASN A 25 -42.67 17.14 -58.30
N ILE A 26 -42.97 17.88 -57.23
CA ILE A 26 -44.27 17.82 -56.54
C ILE A 26 -45.40 18.08 -57.55
N GLY A 27 -45.32 19.16 -58.33
CA GLY A 27 -46.36 19.49 -59.31
C GLY A 27 -46.47 18.52 -60.50
N TYR A 28 -45.39 17.84 -60.89
CA TYR A 28 -45.47 16.76 -61.89
C TYR A 28 -46.11 15.50 -61.33
N ILE A 29 -45.74 15.12 -60.11
CA ILE A 29 -46.32 13.97 -59.42
C ILE A 29 -47.81 14.20 -59.21
N GLU A 30 -48.20 15.35 -58.67
CA GLU A 30 -49.60 15.71 -58.41
C GLU A 30 -50.44 15.60 -59.68
N ARG A 31 -50.04 16.26 -60.79
CA ARG A 31 -50.77 16.19 -62.06
C ARG A 31 -50.87 14.77 -62.62
N ALA A 32 -49.79 14.00 -62.54
CA ALA A 32 -49.78 12.62 -63.03
C ALA A 32 -50.70 11.73 -62.19
N VAL A 33 -50.69 11.90 -60.86
CA VAL A 33 -51.56 11.16 -59.92
C VAL A 33 -53.03 11.54 -60.15
N THR A 34 -53.38 12.83 -60.22
CA THR A 34 -54.76 13.27 -60.44
C THR A 34 -55.34 12.78 -61.78
N ALA A 35 -54.52 12.77 -62.83
CA ALA A 35 -54.93 12.21 -64.13
C ALA A 35 -55.16 10.68 -64.03
N GLY A 36 -54.33 9.98 -63.27
CA GLY A 36 -54.51 8.55 -62.97
C GLY A 36 -55.77 8.27 -62.16
N GLU A 37 -56.04 9.07 -61.13
CA GLU A 37 -57.27 9.00 -60.31
C GLU A 37 -58.53 9.22 -61.16
N SER A 38 -58.46 10.17 -62.11
CA SER A 38 -59.57 10.40 -63.05
C SER A 38 -59.82 9.20 -63.97
N LEU A 39 -58.77 8.52 -64.43
CA LEU A 39 -58.90 7.27 -65.19
C LEU A 39 -59.46 6.13 -64.33
N LEU A 40 -58.99 6.01 -63.08
CA LEU A 40 -59.52 5.03 -62.13
C LEU A 40 -61.02 5.23 -61.88
N ALA A 41 -61.47 6.47 -61.68
CA ALA A 41 -62.88 6.79 -61.48
C ALA A 41 -63.73 6.41 -62.70
N LYS A 42 -63.23 6.63 -63.93
CA LYS A 42 -63.92 6.20 -65.16
C LYS A 42 -64.06 4.67 -65.22
N VAL A 43 -62.99 3.93 -64.93
CA VAL A 43 -63.01 2.46 -64.88
C VAL A 43 -64.03 1.95 -63.88
N GLN A 44 -64.10 2.57 -62.69
CA GLN A 44 -65.04 2.18 -61.64
C GLN A 44 -66.51 2.40 -62.04
N ASN A 45 -66.81 3.46 -62.80
CA ASN A 45 -68.18 3.81 -63.17
C ASN A 45 -68.69 3.10 -64.42
N SER A 46 -67.82 2.71 -65.35
CA SER A 46 -68.23 2.21 -66.68
C SER A 46 -67.58 0.87 -67.08
N GLY A 47 -66.74 0.29 -66.22
CA GLY A 47 -66.02 -0.95 -66.51
C GLY A 47 -64.86 -0.77 -67.49
N MET A 48 -64.22 -1.88 -67.87
CA MET A 48 -63.10 -1.89 -68.81
C MET A 48 -63.58 -2.06 -70.26
N SER A 49 -62.98 -1.29 -71.17
CA SER A 49 -63.11 -1.43 -72.63
C SER A 49 -61.74 -1.47 -73.29
N LYS A 50 -61.67 -1.81 -74.59
CA LYS A 50 -60.39 -1.80 -75.35
C LYS A 50 -59.79 -0.40 -75.45
N GLU A 51 -60.65 0.60 -75.56
CA GLU A 51 -60.28 2.01 -75.61
C GLU A 51 -59.73 2.46 -74.26
N MET A 52 -60.40 2.08 -73.17
CA MET A 52 -59.97 2.37 -71.80
C MET A 52 -58.63 1.69 -71.46
N ASP A 53 -58.43 0.44 -71.87
CA ASP A 53 -57.16 -0.28 -71.72
C ASP A 53 -56.00 0.47 -72.41
N SER A 54 -56.23 0.95 -73.64
CA SER A 54 -55.26 1.75 -74.38
C SER A 54 -54.95 3.09 -73.69
N GLU A 55 -55.96 3.79 -73.17
CA GLU A 55 -55.77 5.04 -72.41
C GLU A 55 -54.98 4.83 -71.12
N ILE A 56 -55.30 3.77 -70.36
CA ILE A 56 -54.60 3.39 -69.14
C ILE A 56 -53.16 3.04 -69.45
N ASN A 57 -52.90 2.21 -70.47
CA ASN A 57 -51.55 1.82 -70.84
C ASN A 57 -50.70 3.04 -71.24
N SER A 58 -51.27 3.95 -72.03
CA SER A 58 -50.62 5.23 -72.37
C SER A 58 -50.29 6.05 -71.12
N HIS A 59 -51.20 6.10 -70.15
CA HIS A 59 -50.97 6.79 -68.88
C HIS A 59 -49.93 6.09 -67.99
N LEU A 60 -49.91 4.76 -67.93
CA LEU A 60 -48.90 3.98 -67.20
C LEU A 60 -47.49 4.22 -67.74
N VAL A 61 -47.33 4.33 -69.07
CA VAL A 61 -46.05 4.72 -69.69
C VAL A 61 -45.64 6.13 -69.23
N LYS A 62 -46.58 7.08 -69.18
CA LYS A 62 -46.33 8.43 -68.67
C LYS A 62 -45.93 8.42 -67.19
N LEU A 63 -46.58 7.63 -66.34
CA LEU A 63 -46.22 7.49 -64.92
C LEU A 63 -44.80 6.95 -64.74
N LYS A 64 -44.41 5.94 -65.53
CA LYS A 64 -43.03 5.42 -65.53
C LYS A 64 -42.02 6.50 -65.93
N ALA A 65 -42.34 7.31 -66.95
CA ALA A 65 -41.49 8.41 -67.38
C ALA A 65 -41.37 9.51 -66.30
N VAL A 66 -42.49 9.90 -65.67
CA VAL A 66 -42.50 10.88 -64.57
C VAL A 66 -41.68 10.39 -63.38
N LYS A 67 -41.84 9.13 -62.97
CA LYS A 67 -41.04 8.54 -61.87
C LYS A 67 -39.54 8.61 -62.18
N LYS A 68 -39.16 8.25 -63.41
CA LYS A 68 -37.76 8.28 -63.86
C LYS A 68 -37.19 9.70 -63.82
N ASP A 69 -37.91 10.68 -64.37
CA ASP A 69 -37.47 12.08 -64.41
C ASP A 69 -37.34 12.70 -63.01
N VAL A 70 -38.30 12.43 -62.12
CA VAL A 70 -38.23 12.84 -60.70
C VAL A 70 -36.99 12.25 -60.02
N GLU A 71 -36.70 10.97 -60.27
CA GLU A 71 -35.54 10.30 -59.70
C GLU A 71 -34.21 10.85 -60.24
N GLU A 72 -34.12 11.06 -61.54
CA GLU A 72 -32.93 11.62 -62.19
C GLU A 72 -32.63 13.03 -61.67
N LYS A 73 -33.66 13.86 -61.47
CA LYS A 73 -33.53 15.23 -60.95
C LYS A 73 -33.20 15.30 -59.47
N ARG A 74 -33.73 14.40 -58.62
CA ARG A 74 -33.43 14.41 -57.16
C ARG A 74 -32.04 13.86 -56.83
N LYS A 75 -31.52 12.93 -57.63
CA LYS A 75 -30.30 12.15 -57.31
C LYS A 75 -29.05 13.02 -57.07
N PRO A 76 -28.72 14.04 -57.90
CA PRO A 76 -27.60 14.93 -57.64
C PRO A 76 -27.74 15.70 -56.32
N ILE A 77 -28.95 16.18 -56.02
CA ILE A 77 -29.25 16.94 -54.79
C ILE A 77 -29.05 16.05 -53.56
N THR A 78 -29.64 14.85 -53.55
CA THR A 78 -29.50 13.91 -52.42
C THR A 78 -28.04 13.51 -52.21
N SER A 79 -27.29 13.26 -53.28
CA SER A 79 -25.87 12.90 -53.19
C SER A 79 -25.03 14.02 -52.55
N ILE A 80 -25.34 15.27 -52.86
CA ILE A 80 -24.65 16.44 -52.28
C ILE A 80 -25.00 16.61 -50.81
N LEU A 81 -26.28 16.50 -50.43
CA LEU A 81 -26.70 16.57 -49.03
C LEU A 81 -26.03 15.50 -48.18
N GLN A 82 -25.94 14.27 -48.69
CA GLN A 82 -25.22 13.18 -48.03
C GLN A 82 -23.72 13.47 -47.87
N ALA A 83 -23.08 14.03 -48.91
CA ALA A 83 -21.67 14.40 -48.85
C ALA A 83 -21.41 15.48 -47.79
N ILE A 84 -22.30 16.47 -47.66
CA ILE A 84 -22.20 17.54 -46.64
C ILE A 84 -22.32 16.97 -45.24
N SER A 85 -23.34 16.15 -44.98
CA SER A 85 -23.50 15.50 -43.68
C SER A 85 -22.25 14.69 -43.32
N LYS A 86 -21.69 13.96 -44.29
CA LYS A 86 -20.45 13.21 -44.11
C LYS A 86 -19.26 14.13 -43.78
N SER A 87 -19.09 15.23 -44.50
CA SER A 87 -18.00 16.19 -44.25
C SER A 87 -18.06 16.79 -42.84
N PHE A 88 -19.26 17.14 -42.35
CA PHE A 88 -19.43 17.62 -40.98
C PHE A 88 -19.03 16.54 -39.96
N THR A 89 -19.51 15.31 -40.14
CA THR A 89 -19.14 14.18 -39.27
C THR A 89 -17.64 13.89 -39.31
N GLU A 90 -17.00 13.94 -40.48
CA GLU A 90 -15.56 13.74 -40.62
C GLU A 90 -14.74 14.86 -39.95
N ALA A 91 -15.20 16.12 -40.03
CA ALA A 91 -14.57 17.24 -39.35
C ALA A 91 -14.66 17.11 -37.82
N GLU A 92 -15.84 16.78 -37.28
CA GLU A 92 -16.05 16.54 -35.84
C GLU A 92 -15.17 15.40 -35.32
N GLN A 93 -15.02 14.35 -36.11
CA GLN A 93 -14.21 13.19 -35.81
C GLN A 93 -12.73 13.51 -35.56
N LEU A 94 -12.19 14.59 -36.14
CA LEU A 94 -10.82 15.05 -35.88
C LEU A 94 -10.62 15.56 -34.45
N LEU A 95 -11.71 15.85 -33.74
CA LEU A 95 -11.72 16.33 -32.36
C LEU A 95 -12.22 15.26 -31.37
N ASP A 96 -12.49 14.03 -31.85
CA ASP A 96 -13.01 12.96 -30.99
C ASP A 96 -12.00 12.59 -29.89
N PRO A 97 -12.36 12.75 -28.60
CA PRO A 97 -11.48 12.48 -27.49
C PRO A 97 -11.17 10.99 -27.29
N LYS A 98 -11.84 10.09 -28.00
CA LYS A 98 -11.66 8.64 -27.91
C LYS A 98 -10.78 8.05 -29.01
N ARG A 99 -10.42 8.85 -30.02
CA ARG A 99 -9.67 8.41 -31.19
C ARG A 99 -8.17 8.70 -31.01
N PRO A 100 -7.28 7.69 -30.95
CA PRO A 100 -5.85 7.89 -30.67
C PRO A 100 -5.09 8.80 -31.64
N GLU A 101 -5.59 8.92 -32.86
CA GLU A 101 -5.04 9.78 -33.92
C GLU A 101 -5.33 11.27 -33.70
N THR A 102 -6.32 11.64 -32.88
CA THR A 102 -6.72 13.03 -32.71
C THR A 102 -5.76 13.77 -31.80
N THR A 103 -5.58 15.06 -32.06
CA THR A 103 -4.80 15.95 -31.20
C THR A 103 -5.36 16.00 -29.78
N TYR A 104 -6.70 15.94 -29.62
CA TYR A 104 -7.34 15.90 -28.31
C TYR A 104 -6.85 14.71 -27.48
N PHE A 105 -6.98 13.49 -28.00
CA PHE A 105 -6.61 12.28 -27.27
C PHE A 105 -5.12 12.32 -26.89
N ARG A 106 -4.26 12.71 -27.84
CA ARG A 106 -2.81 12.77 -27.62
C ARG A 106 -2.44 13.77 -26.53
N LEU A 107 -3.02 14.98 -26.55
CA LEU A 107 -2.79 15.99 -25.52
C LEU A 107 -3.28 15.51 -24.15
N GLN A 108 -4.47 14.92 -24.07
CA GLN A 108 -4.98 14.37 -22.81
C GLN A 108 -4.06 13.26 -22.28
N LYS A 109 -3.58 12.37 -23.16
CA LYS A 109 -2.61 11.33 -22.80
C LYS A 109 -1.33 11.93 -22.21
N TYR A 110 -0.76 12.98 -22.81
CA TYR A 110 0.42 13.65 -22.25
C TYR A 110 0.16 14.25 -20.86
N ARG A 111 -1.04 14.83 -20.63
CA ARG A 111 -1.42 15.35 -19.30
C ARG A 111 -1.56 14.24 -18.27
N ASP A 112 -2.18 13.13 -18.65
CA ASP A 112 -2.36 11.97 -17.76
C ASP A 112 -0.99 11.31 -17.44
N ASP A 113 -0.10 11.22 -18.43
CA ASP A 113 1.27 10.72 -18.25
C ASP A 113 2.09 11.62 -17.30
N TYR A 114 1.99 12.95 -17.43
CA TYR A 114 2.65 13.89 -16.52
C TYR A 114 2.08 13.83 -15.09
N ALA A 115 0.75 13.70 -14.95
CA ALA A 115 0.13 13.51 -13.64
C ALA A 115 0.62 12.22 -12.96
N ARG A 116 0.83 11.14 -13.74
CA ARG A 116 1.45 9.91 -13.25
C ARG A 116 2.90 10.14 -12.79
N GLN A 117 3.71 10.84 -13.57
CA GLN A 117 5.10 11.16 -13.19
C GLN A 117 5.18 11.95 -11.88
N LEU A 118 4.31 12.95 -11.70
CA LEU A 118 4.26 13.72 -10.44
C LEU A 118 3.89 12.84 -9.23
N ALA A 119 2.97 11.90 -9.41
CA ALA A 119 2.58 10.97 -8.36
C ALA A 119 3.72 9.99 -8.02
N GLU A 120 4.42 9.46 -9.02
CA GLU A 120 5.58 8.57 -8.84
C GLU A 120 6.73 9.26 -8.11
N GLU A 121 7.04 10.51 -8.47
CA GLU A 121 8.10 11.29 -7.81
C GLU A 121 7.72 11.60 -6.36
N ALA A 122 6.48 12.03 -6.11
CA ALA A 122 5.99 12.27 -4.74
C ALA A 122 6.04 10.98 -3.88
N ALA A 123 5.64 9.83 -4.46
CA ALA A 123 5.73 8.54 -3.78
C ALA A 123 7.17 8.08 -3.54
N LYS A 124 8.11 8.44 -4.42
CA LYS A 124 9.54 8.18 -4.23
C LYS A 124 10.11 9.02 -3.09
N VAL A 125 9.84 10.33 -3.07
CA VAL A 125 10.24 11.24 -1.99
C VAL A 125 9.71 10.75 -0.64
N GLU A 126 8.45 10.31 -0.59
CA GLU A 126 7.86 9.76 0.64
C GLU A 126 8.54 8.45 1.08
N ARG A 127 8.83 7.52 0.15
CA ARG A 127 9.55 6.28 0.47
C ARG A 127 10.96 6.56 1.00
N GLU A 128 11.66 7.54 0.42
CA GLU A 128 12.98 7.96 0.90
C GLU A 128 12.91 8.60 2.29
N LYS A 129 11.92 9.46 2.53
CA LYS A 129 11.67 10.06 3.85
C LYS A 129 11.33 8.99 4.90
N GLN A 130 10.41 8.08 4.58
CA GLN A 130 10.02 6.99 5.48
C GLN A 130 11.16 6.02 5.76
N LEU A 131 12.00 5.72 4.75
CA LEU A 131 13.19 4.90 4.94
C LEU A 131 14.16 5.57 5.93
N LYS A 132 14.40 6.87 5.78
CA LYS A 132 15.26 7.62 6.71
C LYS A 132 14.71 7.60 8.14
N ILE A 133 13.42 7.85 8.31
CA ILE A 133 12.73 7.74 9.61
C ILE A 133 12.93 6.35 10.22
N ASN A 134 12.73 5.29 9.43
CA ASN A 134 12.89 3.92 9.89
C ASN A 134 14.33 3.60 10.28
N GLN A 135 15.32 4.09 9.51
CA GLN A 135 16.74 3.95 9.84
C GLN A 135 17.09 4.68 11.14
N ASP A 136 16.66 5.92 11.33
CA ASP A 136 16.95 6.69 12.54
C ASP A 136 16.31 6.08 13.78
N LYS A 137 15.07 5.60 13.65
CA LYS A 137 14.39 4.82 14.69
C LYS A 137 15.15 3.54 15.03
N GLU A 138 15.54 2.76 14.02
CA GLU A 138 16.27 1.51 14.23
C GLU A 138 17.63 1.72 14.92
N ARG A 139 18.36 2.78 14.53
CA ARG A 139 19.62 3.18 15.21
C ARG A 139 19.40 3.46 16.69
N ALA A 140 18.36 4.22 17.03
CA ALA A 140 18.06 4.59 18.41
C ALA A 140 17.62 3.37 19.25
N GLU A 141 16.74 2.53 18.69
CA GLU A 141 16.29 1.30 19.34
C GLU A 141 17.43 0.31 19.55
N LEU A 142 18.33 0.17 18.56
CA LEU A 142 19.52 -0.67 18.70
C LEU A 142 20.40 -0.20 19.87
N LYS A 143 20.68 1.11 19.99
CA LYS A 143 21.45 1.65 21.12
C LYS A 143 20.80 1.35 22.47
N ALA A 144 19.50 1.61 22.60
CA ALA A 144 18.76 1.34 23.83
C ALA A 144 18.78 -0.16 24.19
N ASN A 145 18.56 -1.04 23.20
CA ASN A 145 18.62 -2.48 23.39
C ASN A 145 20.01 -2.95 23.83
N VAL A 146 21.09 -2.37 23.29
CA VAL A 146 22.47 -2.74 23.67
C VAL A 146 22.72 -2.41 25.13
N ILE A 147 22.34 -1.21 25.55
CA ILE A 147 22.47 -0.75 26.94
C ILE A 147 21.67 -1.67 27.88
N GLU A 148 20.41 -1.95 27.53
CA GLU A 148 19.54 -2.87 28.28
C GLU A 148 20.18 -4.25 28.45
N HIS A 149 20.63 -4.84 27.34
CA HIS A 149 21.21 -6.18 27.34
C HIS A 149 22.49 -6.25 28.19
N VAL A 150 23.38 -5.27 28.02
CA VAL A 150 24.63 -5.16 28.81
C VAL A 150 24.32 -5.04 30.31
N ASN A 151 23.33 -4.24 30.69
CA ASN A 151 22.95 -4.07 32.09
C ASN A 151 22.34 -5.36 32.69
N ILE A 152 21.52 -6.09 31.94
CA ILE A 152 20.98 -7.39 32.38
C ILE A 152 22.13 -8.39 32.58
N LYS A 153 23.06 -8.48 31.63
CA LYS A 153 24.23 -9.37 31.74
C LYS A 153 25.14 -8.99 32.90
N PHE A 154 25.34 -7.69 33.12
CA PHE A 154 26.04 -7.18 34.30
C PHE A 154 25.36 -7.61 35.60
N ALA A 155 24.04 -7.43 35.71
CA ALA A 155 23.30 -7.78 36.92
C ALA A 155 23.43 -9.28 37.25
N ALA A 156 23.33 -10.14 36.23
CA ALA A 156 23.56 -11.57 36.38
C ALA A 156 25.00 -11.89 36.86
N TYR A 157 26.02 -11.30 36.23
CA TYR A 157 27.41 -11.50 36.62
C TYR A 157 27.70 -11.01 38.04
N SER A 158 27.22 -9.81 38.40
CA SER A 158 27.36 -9.27 39.75
C SER A 158 26.70 -10.17 40.78
N THR A 159 25.50 -10.69 40.51
CA THR A 159 24.84 -11.65 41.40
C THR A 159 25.63 -12.93 41.57
N GLU A 160 26.21 -13.48 40.50
CA GLU A 160 27.04 -14.68 40.55
C GLU A 160 28.23 -14.49 41.50
N VAL A 161 29.02 -13.41 41.29
CA VAL A 161 30.17 -13.08 42.12
C VAL A 161 29.78 -12.83 43.59
N LYS A 162 28.69 -12.09 43.83
CA LYS A 162 28.18 -11.84 45.19
C LYS A 162 27.73 -13.12 45.88
N THR A 163 27.09 -14.01 45.15
CA THR A 163 26.63 -15.31 45.66
C THR A 163 27.81 -16.22 45.99
N GLU A 164 28.86 -16.21 45.16
CA GLU A 164 30.10 -16.93 45.44
C GLU A 164 30.76 -16.44 46.73
N LEU A 165 30.97 -15.13 46.87
CA LEU A 165 31.58 -14.55 48.08
C LEU A 165 30.76 -14.87 49.34
N ARG A 166 29.43 -14.80 49.25
CA ARG A 166 28.54 -15.16 50.36
C ARG A 166 28.58 -16.65 50.67
N SER A 167 28.68 -17.50 49.66
CA SER A 167 28.81 -18.96 49.80
C SER A 167 30.11 -19.32 50.54
N ILE A 168 31.22 -18.67 50.20
CA ILE A 168 32.50 -18.84 50.90
C ILE A 168 32.37 -18.49 52.38
N PHE A 169 31.73 -17.36 52.71
CA PHE A 169 31.46 -17.00 54.10
C PHE A 169 30.55 -18.00 54.81
N ASN A 170 29.50 -18.49 54.14
CA ASN A 170 28.55 -19.42 54.75
C ASN A 170 29.19 -20.78 55.08
N GLN A 171 30.14 -21.22 54.24
CA GLN A 171 30.84 -22.50 54.37
C GLN A 171 32.09 -22.46 55.28
N ILE A 172 32.44 -21.28 55.81
CA ILE A 172 33.58 -21.12 56.72
C ILE A 172 33.45 -22.04 57.94
N THR A 173 34.56 -22.60 58.40
CA THR A 173 34.65 -23.44 59.59
C THR A 173 35.56 -22.80 60.65
N LEU A 174 35.60 -23.38 61.85
CA LEU A 174 36.53 -22.90 62.89
C LEU A 174 38.00 -23.18 62.54
N LYS A 175 38.28 -24.16 61.68
CA LYS A 175 39.65 -24.58 61.32
C LYS A 175 40.31 -23.63 60.33
N ASP A 176 39.55 -23.18 59.33
CA ASP A 176 39.99 -22.32 58.22
C ASP A 176 39.58 -20.85 58.42
N TRP A 177 39.15 -20.47 59.64
CA TRP A 177 38.60 -19.16 59.94
C TRP A 177 39.52 -18.00 59.52
N ALA A 178 40.77 -18.03 59.99
CA ALA A 178 41.72 -16.93 59.77
C ALA A 178 42.06 -16.76 58.28
N GLU A 179 42.23 -17.87 57.56
CA GLU A 179 42.55 -17.87 56.13
C GLU A 179 41.36 -17.39 55.29
N THR A 180 40.16 -17.89 55.60
CA THR A 180 38.92 -17.54 54.88
C THR A 180 38.53 -16.08 55.11
N VAL A 181 38.63 -15.56 56.33
CA VAL A 181 38.38 -14.13 56.61
C VAL A 181 39.36 -13.24 55.86
N LYS A 182 40.65 -13.62 55.82
CA LYS A 182 41.65 -12.88 55.03
C LYS A 182 41.27 -12.89 53.54
N PHE A 183 40.93 -14.05 53.00
CA PHE A 183 40.49 -14.20 51.62
C PHE A 183 39.27 -13.32 51.30
N ILE A 184 38.22 -13.33 52.14
CA ILE A 184 37.01 -12.52 51.94
C ILE A 184 37.35 -11.03 51.90
N ASN A 185 38.21 -10.55 52.81
CA ASN A 185 38.57 -9.12 52.86
C ASN A 185 39.37 -8.68 51.63
N GLU A 186 40.27 -9.55 51.15
CA GLU A 186 41.13 -9.34 49.98
C GLU A 186 40.43 -9.69 48.65
N PHE A 187 39.22 -10.28 48.69
CA PHE A 187 38.46 -10.66 47.50
C PHE A 187 38.21 -9.46 46.58
N ASP A 188 38.51 -9.65 45.30
CA ASP A 188 38.31 -8.69 44.23
C ASP A 188 37.78 -9.42 42.99
N ALA A 189 37.00 -8.72 42.18
CA ALA A 189 36.53 -9.22 40.91
C ALA A 189 36.36 -8.07 39.92
N GLU A 190 36.66 -8.35 38.66
CA GLU A 190 36.49 -7.41 37.56
C GLU A 190 35.76 -8.06 36.39
N ILE A 191 35.13 -7.22 35.59
CA ILE A 191 34.60 -7.56 34.27
C ILE A 191 35.74 -7.36 33.29
N THR A 192 36.46 -8.45 33.02
CA THR A 192 37.54 -8.48 32.03
C THR A 192 36.98 -8.23 30.63
N ILE A 193 37.86 -7.97 29.67
CA ILE A 193 37.46 -7.81 28.26
C ILE A 193 36.85 -9.12 27.73
N GLU A 194 37.36 -10.26 28.18
CA GLU A 194 36.88 -11.59 27.82
C GLU A 194 35.44 -11.79 28.30
N VAL A 195 35.15 -11.49 29.56
CA VAL A 195 33.77 -11.56 30.11
C VAL A 195 32.87 -10.58 29.36
N TYR A 196 33.33 -9.34 29.16
CA TYR A 196 32.54 -8.30 28.51
C TYR A 196 32.17 -8.65 27.06
N ARG A 197 33.05 -9.35 26.34
CA ARG A 197 32.79 -9.86 24.98
C ARG A 197 31.72 -10.94 24.94
N THR A 198 31.37 -11.57 26.06
CA THR A 198 30.28 -12.57 26.09
C THR A 198 28.89 -11.94 26.15
N PHE A 199 28.79 -10.61 26.35
CA PHE A 199 27.52 -9.89 26.44
C PHE A 199 26.92 -9.62 25.05
N VAL A 200 26.94 -10.63 24.17
CA VAL A 200 26.50 -10.54 22.78
C VAL A 200 24.99 -10.52 22.71
N MET A 201 24.43 -9.46 22.14
CA MET A 201 23.01 -9.41 21.80
C MET A 201 22.76 -10.02 20.42
N PRO A 202 21.83 -10.99 20.29
CA PRO A 202 21.36 -11.43 18.99
C PRO A 202 20.41 -10.36 18.41
N TYR A 203 20.91 -9.55 17.47
CA TYR A 203 20.11 -8.56 16.76
C TYR A 203 20.37 -8.63 15.25
N SER A 204 19.29 -8.61 14.46
CA SER A 204 19.34 -8.59 13.01
C SER A 204 18.75 -7.27 12.51
N PRO A 205 19.54 -6.40 11.84
CA PRO A 205 19.02 -5.15 11.32
C PRO A 205 18.09 -5.37 10.12
N LEU A 206 17.12 -4.47 9.96
CA LEU A 206 16.12 -4.45 8.89
C LEU A 206 16.33 -3.30 7.90
N TYR A 207 16.69 -2.11 8.38
CA TYR A 207 16.82 -0.89 7.58
C TYR A 207 18.27 -0.34 7.52
N ILE A 208 19.11 -0.69 8.49
CA ILE A 208 20.55 -0.38 8.51
C ILE A 208 21.40 -1.55 8.04
N SER A 209 22.64 -1.28 7.63
CA SER A 209 23.59 -2.32 7.23
C SER A 209 24.11 -3.13 8.42
N LYS A 210 24.65 -4.32 8.16
CA LYS A 210 25.29 -5.14 9.20
C LYS A 210 26.51 -4.41 9.77
N GLU A 211 27.33 -3.82 8.92
CA GLU A 211 28.53 -3.08 9.28
C GLU A 211 28.21 -1.89 10.20
N GLU A 212 27.14 -1.14 9.87
CA GLU A 212 26.66 -0.04 10.71
C GLU A 212 26.13 -0.55 12.06
N SER A 213 25.34 -1.62 12.04
CA SER A 213 24.85 -2.25 13.27
C SER A 213 26.00 -2.70 14.17
N ASP A 214 27.04 -3.32 13.61
CA ASP A 214 28.24 -3.75 14.33
C ASP A 214 28.99 -2.57 14.94
N SER A 215 29.10 -1.44 14.21
CA SER A 215 29.73 -0.21 14.72
C SER A 215 28.94 0.37 15.89
N ILE A 216 27.62 0.50 15.76
CA ILE A 216 26.75 1.03 16.83
C ILE A 216 26.89 0.19 18.10
N ARG A 217 26.90 -1.15 17.98
CA ARG A 217 27.09 -2.03 19.15
C ARG A 217 28.43 -1.79 19.82
N LYS A 218 29.52 -1.74 19.04
CA LYS A 218 30.87 -1.50 19.58
C LYS A 218 30.98 -0.14 20.26
N GLU A 219 30.53 0.92 19.62
CA GLU A 219 30.57 2.30 20.14
C GLU A 219 29.72 2.46 21.41
N THR A 220 28.59 1.76 21.49
CA THR A 220 27.71 1.81 22.67
C THR A 220 28.31 1.01 23.83
N MET A 221 28.90 -0.16 23.56
CA MET A 221 29.44 -1.04 24.61
C MET A 221 30.76 -0.53 25.21
N LEU A 222 31.71 -0.10 24.38
CA LEU A 222 33.07 0.27 24.84
C LEU A 222 33.10 1.22 26.06
N PRO A 223 32.35 2.34 26.10
CA PRO A 223 32.40 3.26 27.23
C PRO A 223 31.73 2.74 28.51
N MET A 224 30.87 1.72 28.42
CA MET A 224 30.12 1.24 29.58
C MET A 224 30.98 0.40 30.54
N ARG A 225 32.00 -0.30 30.03
CA ARG A 225 32.76 -1.29 30.80
C ARG A 225 33.36 -0.71 32.08
N ASP A 226 34.00 0.45 31.98
CA ASP A 226 34.70 1.04 33.13
C ASP A 226 33.70 1.49 34.21
N GLY A 227 32.54 2.02 33.81
CA GLY A 227 31.44 2.35 34.72
C GLY A 227 30.86 1.12 35.42
N LEU A 228 30.70 0.01 34.69
CA LEU A 228 30.22 -1.26 35.26
C LEU A 228 31.24 -1.86 36.23
N ASN A 229 32.54 -1.79 35.93
CA ASN A 229 33.60 -2.21 36.85
C ASN A 229 33.61 -1.37 38.13
N ALA A 230 33.45 -0.06 38.03
CA ALA A 230 33.32 0.81 39.20
C ALA A 230 32.09 0.45 40.04
N LYS A 231 30.95 0.15 39.40
CA LYS A 231 29.73 -0.32 40.06
C LYS A 231 29.95 -1.65 40.79
N LEU A 232 30.55 -2.65 40.13
CA LEU A 232 30.87 -3.94 40.74
C LEU A 232 31.78 -3.79 41.96
N LYS A 233 32.85 -3.00 41.86
CA LYS A 233 33.77 -2.75 42.98
C LYS A 233 33.05 -2.16 44.19
N LYS A 234 32.12 -1.24 43.97
CA LYS A 234 31.30 -0.67 45.05
C LYS A 234 30.38 -1.74 45.67
N GLU A 235 29.66 -2.50 44.85
CA GLU A 235 28.77 -3.56 45.36
C GLU A 235 29.52 -4.64 46.16
N LEU A 236 30.74 -4.99 45.74
CA LEU A 236 31.59 -5.92 46.48
C LEU A 236 32.13 -5.31 47.78
N ALA A 237 32.51 -4.03 47.78
CA ALA A 237 32.92 -3.34 49.00
C ALA A 237 31.78 -3.31 50.04
N ASP A 238 30.56 -3.00 49.61
CA ASP A 238 29.37 -2.99 50.46
C ASP A 238 29.06 -4.40 51.01
N LEU A 239 29.14 -5.44 50.17
CA LEU A 239 28.95 -6.83 50.61
C LEU A 239 30.04 -7.31 51.57
N LYS A 240 31.31 -6.95 51.33
CA LYS A 240 32.41 -7.28 52.24
C LYS A 240 32.21 -6.63 53.60
N LEU A 241 31.74 -5.39 53.65
CA LEU A 241 31.40 -4.71 54.90
C LEU A 241 30.24 -5.41 55.62
N GLU A 242 29.18 -5.81 54.90
CA GLU A 242 28.08 -6.60 55.47
C GLU A 242 28.58 -7.91 56.10
N ILE A 243 29.35 -8.69 55.34
CA ILE A 243 29.93 -9.96 55.80
C ILE A 243 30.86 -9.73 57.01
N SER A 244 31.67 -8.67 56.98
CA SER A 244 32.58 -8.36 58.08
C SER A 244 31.84 -8.07 59.40
N ASN A 245 30.66 -7.46 59.33
CA ASN A 245 29.82 -7.22 60.50
C ASN A 245 29.19 -8.52 61.03
N GLU A 246 29.06 -9.55 60.19
CA GLU A 246 28.52 -10.87 60.55
C GLU A 246 29.59 -11.84 61.11
N TYR A 247 30.89 -11.53 60.97
CA TYR A 247 31.99 -12.41 61.37
C TYR A 247 31.86 -12.92 62.81
N GLN A 248 31.72 -12.03 63.79
CA GLN A 248 31.67 -12.46 65.19
C GLN A 248 30.43 -13.33 65.47
N ALA A 249 29.29 -12.99 64.87
CA ALA A 249 28.05 -13.75 65.03
C ALA A 249 28.18 -15.16 64.45
N LYS A 250 28.73 -15.29 63.23
CA LYS A 250 28.99 -16.59 62.59
C LYS A 250 29.99 -17.42 63.38
N LYS A 251 31.04 -16.81 63.93
CA LYS A 251 32.00 -17.52 64.79
C LYS A 251 31.35 -18.10 66.04
N ASN A 252 30.55 -17.29 66.74
CA ASN A 252 29.81 -17.71 67.92
C ASN A 252 28.83 -18.86 67.59
N GLU A 253 28.17 -18.79 66.43
CA GLU A 253 27.27 -19.85 65.93
C GLU A 253 28.02 -21.17 65.70
N LEU A 254 29.18 -21.13 65.03
CA LEU A 254 30.01 -22.32 64.80
C LEU A 254 30.51 -22.95 66.10
N GLU A 255 30.96 -22.14 67.07
CA GLU A 255 31.38 -22.62 68.40
C GLU A 255 30.22 -23.24 69.20
N ALA A 256 29.00 -22.71 69.05
CA ALA A 256 27.80 -23.28 69.67
C ALA A 256 27.43 -24.63 69.04
N ILE A 257 27.51 -24.74 67.71
CA ILE A 257 27.28 -25.98 66.96
C ILE A 257 28.29 -27.07 67.35
N GLU A 258 29.56 -26.72 67.57
CA GLU A 258 30.61 -27.66 67.98
C GLU A 258 30.38 -28.21 69.41
N LYS A 259 29.84 -27.38 70.32
CA LYS A 259 29.56 -27.75 71.72
C LYS A 259 28.19 -28.42 71.93
N ALA A 260 27.30 -28.40 70.93
CA ALA A 260 25.93 -28.88 71.03
C ALA A 260 25.81 -30.42 70.97
N SER A 261 24.73 -30.96 71.54
CA SER A 261 24.37 -32.38 71.39
C SER A 261 23.95 -32.69 69.94
N ALA A 262 23.98 -33.96 69.52
CA ALA A 262 23.66 -34.36 68.15
C ALA A 262 22.27 -33.92 67.67
N SER A 263 21.27 -33.85 68.57
CA SER A 263 19.92 -33.37 68.24
C SER A 263 19.88 -31.85 68.06
N GLU A 264 20.57 -31.12 68.94
CA GLU A 264 20.59 -29.66 68.90
C GLU A 264 21.45 -29.14 67.74
N LYS A 265 22.53 -29.86 67.40
CA LYS A 265 23.34 -29.61 66.22
C LYS A 265 22.51 -29.60 64.92
N LYS A 266 21.65 -30.61 64.73
CA LYS A 266 20.74 -30.67 63.56
C LYS A 266 19.76 -29.49 63.52
N ARG A 267 19.27 -29.03 64.68
CA ARG A 267 18.35 -27.89 64.76
C ARG A 267 19.04 -26.58 64.35
N LEU A 268 20.23 -26.34 64.89
CA LEU A 268 21.04 -25.15 64.59
C LEU A 268 21.49 -25.12 63.13
N GLU A 269 21.93 -26.24 62.57
CA GLU A 269 22.30 -26.35 61.15
C GLU A 269 21.11 -26.07 60.21
N ALA A 270 19.90 -26.55 60.57
CA ALA A 270 18.69 -26.27 59.80
C ALA A 270 18.29 -24.79 59.85
N GLU A 271 18.42 -24.14 61.02
CA GLU A 271 18.16 -22.71 61.20
C GLU A 271 19.18 -21.83 60.44
N ALA A 272 20.46 -22.21 60.45
CA ALA A 272 21.51 -21.59 59.66
C ALA A 272 21.19 -21.65 58.16
N LYS A 273 20.89 -22.85 57.65
CA LYS A 273 20.54 -23.06 56.24
C LYS A 273 19.31 -22.26 55.81
N LYS A 274 18.34 -22.07 56.71
CA LYS A 274 17.17 -21.21 56.43
C LYS A 274 17.56 -19.73 56.28
N ARG A 275 18.38 -19.19 57.18
CA ARG A 275 18.87 -17.80 57.08
C ARG A 275 19.72 -17.58 55.83
N GLU A 276 20.56 -18.55 55.47
CA GLU A 276 21.35 -18.50 54.23
C GLU A 276 20.47 -18.49 52.98
N ALA A 277 19.39 -19.29 52.96
CA ALA A 277 18.41 -19.29 51.88
C ALA A 277 17.65 -17.95 51.78
N GLU A 278 17.29 -17.33 52.91
CA GLU A 278 16.65 -16.01 52.96
C GLU A 278 17.57 -14.91 52.38
N LYS A 279 18.87 -14.92 52.73
CA LYS A 279 19.86 -13.99 52.18
C LYS A 279 20.08 -14.20 50.67
N ALA A 280 20.13 -15.45 50.21
CA ALA A 280 20.23 -15.76 48.78
C ALA A 280 18.99 -15.27 48.01
N ALA A 281 17.80 -15.42 48.59
CA ALA A 281 16.56 -14.92 48.00
C ALA A 281 16.53 -13.38 47.91
N GLU A 282 17.06 -12.66 48.91
CA GLU A 282 17.18 -11.20 48.89
C GLU A 282 18.11 -10.71 47.78
N ILE A 283 19.27 -11.37 47.59
CA ILE A 283 20.19 -11.06 46.48
C ILE A 283 19.50 -11.28 45.13
N ALA A 284 18.80 -12.40 44.96
CA ALA A 284 18.05 -12.71 43.75
C ALA A 284 16.89 -11.72 43.51
N ARG A 285 16.24 -11.21 44.56
CA ARG A 285 15.19 -10.17 44.43
C ARG A 285 15.78 -8.87 43.91
N LYS A 286 16.90 -8.41 44.48
CA LYS A 286 17.59 -7.20 44.01
C LYS A 286 18.02 -7.30 42.55
N GLN A 287 18.47 -8.48 42.10
CA GLN A 287 18.76 -8.70 40.68
C GLN A 287 17.54 -8.44 39.78
N LYS A 288 16.36 -8.96 40.17
CA LYS A 288 15.13 -8.74 39.40
C LYS A 288 14.74 -7.27 39.35
N GLU A 289 14.87 -6.56 40.48
CA GLU A 289 14.61 -5.12 40.56
C GLU A 289 15.55 -4.33 39.61
N ASP A 290 16.84 -4.68 39.57
CA ASP A 290 17.83 -4.07 38.66
C ASP A 290 17.52 -4.38 37.17
N GLU A 291 17.12 -5.62 36.86
CA GLU A 291 16.72 -6.02 35.50
C GLU A 291 15.46 -5.27 35.04
N GLU A 292 14.45 -5.15 35.91
CA GLU A 292 13.22 -4.41 35.62
C GLU A 292 13.50 -2.91 35.43
N ALA A 293 14.36 -2.32 36.27
CA ALA A 293 14.79 -0.93 36.13
C ALA A 293 15.53 -0.69 34.80
N ALA A 294 16.40 -1.61 34.39
CA ALA A 294 17.11 -1.53 33.11
C ALA A 294 16.14 -1.61 31.92
N ARG A 295 15.14 -2.50 31.98
CA ARG A 295 14.08 -2.61 30.96
C ARG A 295 13.22 -1.34 30.90
N ALA A 296 12.83 -0.80 32.05
CA ALA A 296 12.03 0.41 32.13
C ALA A 296 12.77 1.63 31.54
N ALA A 297 14.05 1.81 31.88
CA ALA A 297 14.89 2.88 31.35
C ALA A 297 15.07 2.77 29.83
N SER A 298 15.32 1.56 29.31
CA SER A 298 15.39 1.29 27.87
C SER A 298 14.07 1.62 27.16
N GLN A 299 12.94 1.23 27.73
CA GLN A 299 11.62 1.53 27.16
C GLN A 299 11.32 3.04 27.13
N GLN A 300 11.71 3.77 28.18
CA GLN A 300 11.62 5.24 28.20
C GLN A 300 12.47 5.86 27.08
N GLN A 301 13.74 5.44 26.97
CA GLN A 301 14.66 5.95 25.95
C GLN A 301 14.15 5.68 24.52
N LYS A 302 13.58 4.49 24.26
CA LYS A 302 12.93 4.16 22.99
C LYS A 302 11.73 5.06 22.73
N THR A 303 10.92 5.34 23.74
CA THR A 303 9.72 6.19 23.63
C THR A 303 10.11 7.64 23.33
N GLU A 304 11.11 8.18 24.03
CA GLU A 304 11.65 9.52 23.79
C GLU A 304 12.23 9.67 22.38
N ALA A 305 13.05 8.71 21.93
CA ALA A 305 13.60 8.71 20.58
C ALA A 305 12.50 8.64 19.51
N ASN A 306 11.47 7.82 19.73
CA ASN A 306 10.33 7.73 18.84
C ASN A 306 9.52 9.03 18.79
N MET A 307 9.32 9.71 19.93
CA MET A 307 8.63 11.01 19.96
C MET A 307 9.45 12.09 19.25
N ALA A 308 10.75 12.20 19.50
CA ALA A 308 11.63 13.16 18.82
C ALA A 308 11.56 13.01 17.29
N ASN A 309 11.63 11.76 16.80
CA ASN A 309 11.50 11.46 15.37
C ASN A 309 10.12 11.82 14.79
N LEU A 310 9.03 11.78 15.59
CA LEU A 310 7.71 12.21 15.12
C LEU A 310 7.60 13.73 14.97
N PHE A 311 8.17 14.50 15.90
CA PHE A 311 8.10 15.97 15.90
C PHE A 311 8.88 16.58 14.73
N ASP A 312 10.04 16.04 14.39
CA ASP A 312 10.89 16.57 13.32
C ASP A 312 10.34 16.32 11.90
N ASN A 313 9.32 15.46 11.75
CA ASN A 313 8.87 14.98 10.43
C ASN A 313 7.46 15.46 10.01
N ALA A 314 6.83 16.34 10.78
CA ALA A 314 5.50 16.88 10.52
C ALA A 314 5.49 17.96 9.41
N GLU A 315 5.77 17.57 8.16
CA GLU A 315 5.48 18.38 6.98
C GLU A 315 4.49 17.64 6.08
N SER A 316 3.33 18.26 5.84
CA SER A 316 2.33 17.76 4.90
C SER A 316 2.61 18.31 3.51
N VAL A 317 3.00 17.45 2.57
CA VAL A 317 3.05 17.81 1.15
C VAL A 317 1.63 17.75 0.58
N ASP A 318 1.21 18.83 -0.07
CA ASP A 318 -0.10 18.92 -0.72
C ASP A 318 -0.15 17.96 -1.92
N LYS A 319 -1.08 16.99 -1.88
CA LYS A 319 -1.08 15.79 -2.74
C LYS A 319 -1.99 15.96 -3.96
N PRO A 320 -1.58 15.54 -5.17
CA PRO A 320 -2.51 15.25 -6.25
C PRO A 320 -3.41 14.06 -5.85
N LYS A 321 -4.73 14.23 -5.90
CA LYS A 321 -5.69 13.20 -5.47
C LYS A 321 -5.86 12.13 -6.55
N ARG A 322 -5.51 10.88 -6.22
CA ARG A 322 -5.80 9.67 -7.05
C ARG A 322 -7.28 9.65 -7.44
N THR A 323 -7.56 9.45 -8.73
CA THR A 323 -8.94 9.49 -9.26
C THR A 323 -9.56 8.11 -9.51
N GLY A 324 -8.77 7.03 -9.53
CA GLY A 324 -9.26 5.68 -9.82
C GLY A 324 -8.15 4.63 -9.85
N TYR A 325 -8.49 3.43 -10.33
CA TYR A 325 -7.54 2.41 -10.79
C TYR A 325 -7.95 1.93 -12.19
N PHE A 326 -6.99 1.43 -12.97
CA PHE A 326 -7.26 0.68 -14.19
C PHE A 326 -6.57 -0.69 -14.15
N ILE A 327 -7.16 -1.68 -14.81
CA ILE A 327 -6.61 -3.04 -14.89
C ILE A 327 -5.80 -3.18 -16.18
N LEU A 328 -4.54 -3.58 -16.05
CA LEU A 328 -3.68 -3.98 -17.16
C LEU A 328 -3.65 -5.51 -17.26
N LEU A 329 -4.24 -6.06 -18.32
CA LEU A 329 -4.24 -7.50 -18.60
C LEU A 329 -2.90 -7.89 -19.22
N THR A 330 -2.15 -8.77 -18.56
CA THR A 330 -0.85 -9.27 -19.05
C THR A 330 -0.99 -10.59 -19.81
N HIS A 331 -2.11 -11.30 -19.62
CA HIS A 331 -2.41 -12.55 -20.31
C HIS A 331 -3.94 -12.73 -20.48
N PRO A 332 -4.43 -13.37 -21.56
CA PRO A 332 -5.87 -13.60 -21.76
C PRO A 332 -6.59 -14.30 -20.60
N MET A 333 -5.88 -15.15 -19.86
CA MET A 333 -6.41 -15.83 -18.65
C MET A 333 -6.78 -14.87 -17.51
N GLY A 334 -6.34 -13.61 -17.56
CA GLY A 334 -6.74 -12.58 -16.59
C GLY A 334 -8.21 -12.17 -16.69
N TRP A 335 -8.92 -12.54 -17.76
CA TRP A 335 -10.36 -12.30 -17.86
C TRP A 335 -11.19 -13.14 -16.89
N LEU A 336 -10.77 -14.37 -16.58
CA LEU A 336 -11.50 -15.27 -15.68
C LEU A 336 -11.73 -14.66 -14.28
N PRO A 337 -10.70 -14.15 -13.57
CA PRO A 337 -10.92 -13.55 -12.26
C PRO A 337 -11.69 -12.22 -12.32
N ILE A 338 -11.63 -11.47 -13.43
CA ILE A 338 -12.47 -10.28 -13.65
C ILE A 338 -13.94 -10.68 -13.73
N MET A 339 -14.26 -11.69 -14.54
CA MET A 339 -15.62 -12.22 -14.67
C MET A 339 -16.13 -12.76 -13.33
N ASN A 340 -15.31 -13.52 -12.60
CA ASN A 340 -15.69 -14.05 -11.29
C ASN A 340 -16.02 -12.94 -10.29
N LEU A 341 -15.16 -11.92 -10.14
CA LEU A 341 -15.41 -10.85 -9.18
C LEU A 341 -16.65 -10.03 -9.57
N TRP A 342 -16.81 -9.69 -10.86
CA TRP A 342 -18.02 -9.01 -11.33
C TRP A 342 -19.29 -9.85 -11.10
N PHE A 343 -19.24 -11.16 -11.39
CA PHE A 343 -20.40 -12.04 -11.23
C PHE A 343 -20.80 -12.17 -9.75
N GLU A 344 -19.82 -12.36 -8.86
CA GLU A 344 -20.06 -12.44 -7.42
C GLU A 344 -20.64 -11.15 -6.83
N GLN A 345 -20.21 -9.98 -7.31
CA GLN A 345 -20.61 -8.70 -6.74
C GLN A 345 -21.88 -8.12 -7.39
N GLN A 346 -22.12 -8.42 -8.66
CA GLN A 346 -23.22 -7.83 -9.42
C GLN A 346 -24.00 -8.86 -10.24
N GLY A 347 -23.31 -9.74 -10.98
CA GLY A 347 -23.95 -10.64 -11.93
C GLY A 347 -24.95 -11.65 -11.33
N LYS A 348 -24.68 -12.21 -10.14
CA LYS A 348 -25.54 -13.21 -9.50
C LYS A 348 -26.92 -12.70 -9.09
N ASN A 349 -27.08 -11.39 -8.97
CA ASN A 349 -28.32 -10.72 -8.60
C ASN A 349 -29.06 -10.14 -9.81
N MET A 350 -28.56 -10.35 -11.04
CA MET A 350 -29.19 -9.89 -12.27
C MET A 350 -30.07 -10.99 -12.89
N SER A 351 -31.02 -10.58 -13.74
CA SER A 351 -31.73 -11.53 -14.58
C SER A 351 -30.79 -12.19 -15.59
N ILE A 352 -31.11 -13.40 -16.03
CA ILE A 352 -30.27 -14.16 -16.99
C ILE A 352 -30.08 -13.36 -18.29
N ASP A 353 -31.15 -12.74 -18.80
CA ASP A 353 -31.12 -11.95 -20.03
C ASP A 353 -30.28 -10.67 -19.90
N ASP A 354 -30.23 -10.07 -18.72
CA ASP A 354 -29.44 -8.86 -18.50
C ASP A 354 -27.96 -9.19 -18.25
N ALA A 355 -27.69 -10.27 -17.52
CA ALA A 355 -26.32 -10.76 -17.30
C ALA A 355 -25.65 -11.16 -18.62
N ALA A 356 -26.38 -11.81 -19.52
CA ALA A 356 -25.89 -12.23 -20.84
C ALA A 356 -25.47 -11.06 -21.76
N LYS A 357 -25.98 -9.84 -21.52
CA LYS A 357 -25.69 -8.65 -22.33
C LYS A 357 -24.47 -7.86 -21.83
N VAL A 358 -23.91 -8.20 -20.67
CA VAL A 358 -22.76 -7.48 -20.11
C VAL A 358 -21.49 -7.89 -20.85
N THR A 359 -20.77 -6.90 -21.39
CA THR A 359 -19.52 -7.13 -22.11
C THR A 359 -18.34 -7.25 -21.15
N LEU A 360 -17.27 -7.93 -21.58
CA LEU A 360 -16.02 -8.07 -20.82
C LEU A 360 -15.46 -6.70 -20.37
N ASP A 361 -15.45 -5.70 -21.25
CA ASP A 361 -15.01 -4.34 -20.91
C ASP A 361 -15.85 -3.69 -19.80
N ARG A 362 -17.16 -3.97 -19.76
CA ARG A 362 -18.04 -3.46 -18.71
C ARG A 362 -17.76 -4.14 -17.36
N MET A 363 -17.45 -5.44 -17.38
CA MET A 363 -17.01 -6.19 -16.19
C MET A 363 -15.66 -5.65 -15.68
N LYS A 364 -14.72 -5.37 -16.59
CA LYS A 364 -13.42 -4.77 -16.26
C LYS A 364 -13.57 -3.40 -15.58
N ARG A 365 -14.36 -2.49 -16.16
CA ARG A 365 -14.64 -1.16 -15.57
C ARG A 365 -15.35 -1.24 -14.23
N PHE A 366 -16.19 -2.25 -14.03
CA PHE A 366 -16.78 -2.53 -12.73
C PHE A 366 -15.70 -2.88 -11.71
N CYS A 367 -14.80 -3.83 -12.00
CA CYS A 367 -13.72 -4.23 -11.10
C CYS A 367 -12.73 -3.08 -10.80
N GLU A 368 -12.45 -2.21 -11.78
CA GLU A 368 -11.66 -0.98 -11.62
C GLU A 368 -12.34 0.00 -10.64
N SER A 369 -13.64 0.20 -10.80
CA SER A 369 -14.44 1.06 -9.89
C SER A 369 -14.62 0.46 -8.50
N HIS A 370 -14.76 -0.87 -8.42
CA HIS A 370 -14.86 -1.62 -7.16
C HIS A 370 -13.58 -1.47 -6.35
N ALA A 371 -12.42 -1.67 -6.97
CA ALA A 371 -11.12 -1.47 -6.35
C ALA A 371 -10.93 -0.02 -5.85
N HIS A 372 -11.41 0.97 -6.61
CA HIS A 372 -11.33 2.36 -6.16
C HIS A 372 -12.19 2.66 -4.92
N LYS A 373 -13.36 2.05 -4.81
CA LYS A 373 -14.31 2.30 -3.71
C LYS A 373 -14.04 1.48 -2.45
N THR A 374 -13.54 0.25 -2.61
CA THR A 374 -13.45 -0.75 -1.54
C THR A 374 -12.01 -1.12 -1.17
N GLU A 375 -11.03 -0.70 -1.97
CA GLU A 375 -9.62 -1.12 -1.87
C GLU A 375 -9.43 -2.65 -1.95
N GLU A 376 -10.38 -3.36 -2.55
CA GLU A 376 -10.31 -4.79 -2.85
C GLU A 376 -9.77 -5.02 -4.28
N PHE A 377 -8.64 -5.73 -4.37
CA PHE A 377 -7.97 -6.00 -5.65
C PHE A 377 -8.03 -7.48 -6.02
N ILE A 378 -8.27 -7.75 -7.31
CA ILE A 378 -8.08 -9.09 -7.86
C ILE A 378 -6.60 -9.47 -7.77
N LYS A 379 -6.29 -10.54 -7.03
CA LYS A 379 -4.96 -11.13 -6.95
C LYS A 379 -4.81 -12.20 -8.03
N SER A 380 -4.10 -11.89 -9.12
CA SER A 380 -3.82 -12.84 -10.20
C SER A 380 -2.49 -12.51 -10.87
N PRO A 381 -1.68 -13.50 -11.28
CA PRO A 381 -0.46 -13.25 -12.04
C PRO A 381 -0.73 -12.71 -13.46
N TYR A 382 -1.97 -12.74 -13.92
CA TYR A 382 -2.37 -12.42 -15.30
C TYR A 382 -2.94 -11.00 -15.48
N LEU A 383 -2.97 -10.20 -14.42
CA LEU A 383 -3.35 -8.79 -14.47
C LEU A 383 -2.67 -7.98 -13.37
N LYS A 384 -2.62 -6.66 -13.56
CA LYS A 384 -2.14 -5.69 -12.57
C LYS A 384 -3.10 -4.51 -12.45
N TYR A 385 -3.20 -3.92 -11.28
CA TYR A 385 -3.87 -2.63 -11.10
C TYR A 385 -2.84 -1.52 -11.15
N GLU A 386 -3.15 -0.47 -11.89
CA GLU A 386 -2.39 0.77 -11.94
C GLU A 386 -3.28 1.93 -11.51
N GLU A 387 -2.70 2.92 -10.83
CA GLU A 387 -3.44 4.06 -10.33
C GLU A 387 -3.80 5.02 -11.47
N GLU A 388 -5.06 5.47 -11.48
CA GLU A 388 -5.56 6.42 -12.47
C GLU A 388 -5.55 7.84 -11.88
N TYR A 389 -4.81 8.74 -12.52
CA TYR A 389 -4.72 10.16 -12.19
C TYR A 389 -5.24 11.00 -13.35
N LYS A 390 -6.50 11.41 -13.28
CA LYS A 390 -7.13 12.28 -14.29
C LYS A 390 -7.06 13.73 -13.86
N GLN A 391 -6.43 14.58 -14.68
CA GLN A 391 -6.63 16.02 -14.59
C GLN A 391 -7.86 16.42 -15.41
N LYS A 392 -8.87 16.98 -14.75
CA LYS A 392 -9.99 17.61 -15.47
C LYS A 392 -9.47 18.79 -16.29
N ALA A 393 -9.95 18.95 -17.52
CA ALA A 393 -9.84 20.22 -18.21
C ALA A 393 -10.66 21.25 -17.42
N VAL A 394 -10.03 22.36 -17.04
CA VAL A 394 -10.74 23.49 -16.45
C VAL A 394 -11.55 24.11 -17.58
N THR A 395 -12.87 23.97 -17.55
CA THR A 395 -13.76 24.75 -18.42
C THR A 395 -13.67 26.21 -17.97
N ALA A 396 -13.17 27.06 -18.86
CA ALA A 396 -13.15 28.51 -18.68
C ALA A 396 -14.56 29.09 -18.64
#